data_AF-A0A8E6B9Z7-F1
#
_entry.id   AF-A0A8E6B9Z7-F1
#
_cell.length_a   1.000
_cell.length_b   1.000
_cell.length_c   1.000
_cell.angle_alpha   90.00
_cell.angle_beta   90.00
_cell.angle_gamma   90.00
#
_symmetry.space_group_name_H-M   'P 1'
#
loop_
_entity.id
_entity.type
_entity.pdbx_description
1 polymer ?
#
loop_
_entity_poly.entity_id
_entity_poly.type
_entity_poly.pdbx_seq_one_letter_code
_entity_poly.pdbx_strand_id
1 'polypeptide(L)'
;MKYLIVVIILGLRTALSDLSGSRVLAQDSPAAKASSEDRFEIRNLEGWTVYVNRAASKQYPKPMAQTLEHLRWELYQIKLAAPALAVTNMQENNALLIEYQEKVDLSYHPDRNWLLDQGYTIPKDPKSFMSLSIKTHLGDSYRHPFVVFHELAHAYDFHFIGQGSDYGNAECQANYERMMKEGKYEKVKIWDGRIGSHYARTNRMEYWAESTEAYFAVNDFYPFVRAELREHDPQMVRILERYWGVQPEEILKKEKELVTYLQMRNQKSSRPEFAKDSPATEKFTPTSRYEKRNVEGWTVYISPQLLEQPGLCSTMVTLLNYKLHMINHFLGEPGRRQLHEVPIWLEIGQTAGPYVRYCGSRELLASEGVNPDKSGAMEIRDPERMQKWVLLQQSDLLQELALAYYDRQASKKDSELGKKVKAAYEQAKKSGKYESVLRFDGQRVPHPSLSSDREYFAELMKSYFLVSDHYPFIRCELKDQDPVGYAIIASLWEGNPRR
;
A
#
# COMPACT_ATOMS: atom_id res chain seq x y z
N MET A 1 -14.50 15.64 15.62
CA MET A 1 -13.67 16.43 14.68
C MET A 1 -14.46 16.54 13.40
N LYS A 2 -14.79 17.77 12.96
CA LYS A 2 -15.72 18.04 11.87
C LYS A 2 -15.06 17.69 10.53
N TYR A 3 -15.75 16.89 9.73
CA TYR A 3 -15.43 16.62 8.33
C TYR A 3 -15.46 17.96 7.57
N LEU A 4 -14.32 18.37 6.99
CA LEU A 4 -14.28 19.51 6.07
C LEU A 4 -14.61 18.95 4.68
N ILE A 5 -15.90 19.00 4.35
CA ILE A 5 -16.42 18.73 3.01
C ILE A 5 -16.01 19.93 2.15
N VAL A 6 -15.11 19.73 1.19
CA VAL A 6 -14.80 20.75 0.18
C VAL A 6 -15.82 20.59 -0.95
N VAL A 7 -16.84 21.43 -0.92
CA VAL A 7 -17.80 21.60 -2.03
C VAL A 7 -17.13 22.48 -3.09
N ILE A 8 -16.96 21.96 -4.30
CA ILE A 8 -16.62 22.76 -5.48
C ILE A 8 -17.83 23.65 -5.80
N ILE A 9 -17.73 24.95 -5.53
CA ILE A 9 -18.74 25.96 -5.93
C ILE A 9 -18.28 26.62 -7.23
N LEU A 10 -19.02 26.39 -8.33
CA LEU A 10 -18.93 27.18 -9.56
C LEU A 10 -19.66 28.53 -9.36
N GLY A 11 -18.90 29.64 -9.39
CA GLY A 11 -19.45 31.00 -9.29
C GLY A 11 -19.45 31.74 -10.63
N LEU A 12 -20.64 32.15 -11.09
CA LEU A 12 -20.84 33.08 -12.21
C LEU A 12 -20.36 34.50 -11.85
N ARG A 13 -19.66 35.17 -12.77
CA ARG A 13 -19.25 36.59 -12.69
C ARG A 13 -20.38 37.54 -13.06
N THR A 14 -20.48 38.66 -12.35
CA THR A 14 -21.03 39.93 -12.87
C THR A 14 -20.11 41.08 -12.50
N ALA A 15 -19.68 41.84 -13.51
CA ALA A 15 -18.81 43.01 -13.40
C ALA A 15 -19.63 44.27 -13.09
N LEU A 16 -19.06 45.19 -12.31
CA LEU A 16 -19.39 46.62 -12.32
C LEU A 16 -18.13 47.43 -12.03
N SER A 17 -17.93 48.44 -12.88
CA SER A 17 -16.88 49.46 -12.87
C SER A 17 -17.14 50.55 -11.84
N ASP A 18 -16.07 51.15 -11.29
CA ASP A 18 -16.00 52.62 -11.14
C ASP A 18 -14.58 53.13 -10.88
N LEU A 19 -14.31 54.31 -11.46
CA LEU A 19 -13.06 55.07 -11.50
C LEU A 19 -13.08 56.21 -10.47
N SER A 20 -11.97 56.43 -9.74
CA SER A 20 -11.43 57.79 -9.50
C SER A 20 -10.12 57.80 -8.69
N GLY A 21 -9.13 58.60 -9.14
CA GLY A 21 -8.49 59.62 -8.28
C GLY A 21 -7.16 59.31 -7.58
N SER A 22 -6.08 59.71 -8.24
CA SER A 22 -4.63 59.70 -7.91
C SER A 22 -4.16 60.33 -6.58
N ARG A 23 -3.07 59.78 -5.99
CA ARG A 23 -1.83 60.54 -5.66
C ARG A 23 -0.63 59.62 -5.35
N VAL A 24 0.50 59.90 -6.00
CA VAL A 24 1.80 59.21 -5.88
C VAL A 24 2.67 59.92 -4.85
N LEU A 25 3.30 59.15 -3.95
CA LEU A 25 4.51 59.53 -3.21
C LEU A 25 5.49 58.35 -3.25
N ALA A 26 6.76 58.66 -3.48
CA ALA A 26 7.80 57.76 -3.91
C ALA A 26 8.40 56.88 -2.79
N GLN A 27 8.45 55.57 -3.11
CA GLN A 27 9.61 54.67 -3.01
C GLN A 27 10.36 54.54 -1.68
N ASP A 28 9.94 53.56 -0.88
CA ASP A 28 10.87 52.59 -0.30
C ASP A 28 10.92 51.36 -1.23
N SER A 29 12.13 50.98 -1.65
CA SER A 29 12.35 49.77 -2.45
C SER A 29 11.83 48.53 -1.70
N PRO A 30 10.85 47.78 -2.24
CA PRO A 30 10.55 46.48 -1.67
C PRO A 30 11.72 45.56 -1.99
N ALA A 31 12.26 44.91 -0.97
CA ALA A 31 13.15 43.76 -1.12
C ALA A 31 12.60 42.87 -2.24
N ALA A 32 13.44 42.55 -3.24
CA ALA A 32 13.04 41.79 -4.40
C ALA A 32 12.23 40.56 -3.98
N LYS A 33 10.92 40.55 -4.29
CA LYS A 33 10.09 39.36 -4.09
C LYS A 33 10.73 38.25 -4.91
N ALA A 34 11.22 37.21 -4.24
CA ALA A 34 11.65 35.98 -4.89
C ALA A 34 10.58 35.57 -5.92
N SER A 35 11.00 35.23 -7.13
CA SER A 35 10.07 34.77 -8.15
C SER A 35 9.35 33.51 -7.64
N SER A 36 8.14 33.24 -8.15
CA SER A 36 7.39 32.02 -7.78
C SER A 36 8.20 30.74 -8.04
N GLU A 37 9.13 30.75 -8.98
CA GLU A 37 10.04 29.64 -9.29
C GLU A 37 11.15 29.47 -8.24
N ASP A 38 11.69 30.57 -7.69
CA ASP A 38 12.73 30.52 -6.66
C ASP A 38 12.20 29.98 -5.31
N ARG A 39 10.87 30.01 -5.10
CA ARG A 39 10.22 29.44 -3.92
C ARG A 39 10.31 27.91 -3.84
N PHE A 40 10.43 27.24 -4.99
CA PHE A 40 10.34 25.78 -5.06
C PHE A 40 11.69 25.15 -5.45
N GLU A 41 11.97 24.02 -4.81
CA GLU A 41 12.96 23.07 -5.27
C GLU A 41 12.23 22.02 -6.13
N ILE A 42 12.67 21.85 -7.37
CA ILE A 42 12.10 20.84 -8.27
C ILE A 42 12.85 19.54 -8.07
N ARG A 43 12.12 18.46 -7.84
CA ARG A 43 12.63 17.10 -7.72
C ARG A 43 11.90 16.17 -8.68
N ASN A 44 12.52 15.04 -8.97
CA ASN A 44 11.86 13.90 -9.58
C ASN A 44 11.70 12.80 -8.53
N LEU A 45 10.46 12.36 -8.29
CA LEU A 45 10.17 11.19 -7.46
C LEU A 45 9.43 10.18 -8.33
N GLU A 46 10.05 9.02 -8.56
CA GLU A 46 9.48 7.92 -9.33
C GLU A 46 8.98 8.30 -10.74
N GLY A 47 9.52 9.37 -11.34
CA GLY A 47 9.09 9.87 -12.66
C GLY A 47 8.15 11.08 -12.61
N TRP A 48 7.57 11.41 -11.46
CA TRP A 48 6.76 12.62 -11.29
C TRP A 48 7.63 13.84 -10.97
N THR A 49 7.24 14.98 -11.53
CA THR A 49 7.79 16.29 -11.14
C THR A 49 7.16 16.75 -9.83
N VAL A 50 8.01 17.02 -8.84
CA VAL A 50 7.60 17.44 -7.49
C VAL A 50 8.19 18.80 -7.17
N TYR A 51 7.33 19.75 -6.85
CA TYR A 51 7.69 21.10 -6.42
C TYR A 51 7.64 21.19 -4.89
N VAL A 52 8.82 21.28 -4.28
CA VAL A 52 8.97 21.28 -2.82
C VAL A 52 9.22 22.71 -2.33
N ASN A 53 8.39 23.22 -1.43
CA ASN A 53 8.61 24.55 -0.85
C ASN A 53 9.95 24.58 -0.06
N ARG A 54 10.90 25.42 -0.51
CA ARG A 54 12.23 25.56 0.10
C ARG A 54 12.19 26.04 1.55
N ALA A 55 11.27 26.94 1.87
CA ALA A 55 11.11 27.44 3.24
C ALA A 55 10.59 26.33 4.17
N ALA A 56 9.64 25.51 3.70
CA ALA A 56 9.15 24.36 4.44
C ALA A 56 10.27 23.33 4.70
N SER A 57 11.11 23.04 3.69
CA SER A 57 12.29 22.18 3.85
C SER A 57 13.25 22.68 4.93
N LYS A 58 13.49 23.99 5.00
CA LYS A 58 14.40 24.60 5.98
C LYS A 58 13.81 24.59 7.39
N GLN A 59 12.51 24.88 7.51
CA GLN A 59 11.84 25.01 8.80
C GLN A 59 11.46 23.65 9.42
N TYR A 60 11.13 22.66 8.58
CA TYR A 60 10.65 21.34 9.00
C TYR A 60 11.42 20.20 8.31
N PRO A 61 12.76 20.13 8.46
CA PRO A 61 13.58 19.19 7.69
C PRO A 61 13.23 17.72 7.96
N LYS A 62 12.90 17.36 9.22
CA LYS A 62 12.53 15.99 9.58
C LYS A 62 11.16 15.57 9.02
N PRO A 63 10.04 16.29 9.29
CA PRO A 63 8.76 15.97 8.65
C PRO A 63 8.81 15.98 7.12
N MET A 64 9.56 16.92 6.53
CA MET A 64 9.76 16.98 5.08
C MET A 64 10.43 15.71 4.56
N ALA A 65 11.56 15.29 5.15
CA ALA A 65 12.26 14.08 4.73
C ALA A 65 11.36 12.83 4.83
N GLN A 66 10.63 12.68 5.94
CA GLN A 66 9.69 11.58 6.14
C GLN A 66 8.55 11.59 5.11
N THR A 67 8.03 12.78 4.77
CA THR A 67 6.96 12.94 3.78
C THR A 67 7.43 12.56 2.39
N LEU A 68 8.61 13.05 1.98
CA LEU A 68 9.17 12.73 0.67
C LEU A 68 9.56 11.26 0.52
N GLU A 69 10.03 10.64 1.59
CA GLU A 69 10.31 9.21 1.63
C GLU A 69 9.02 8.39 1.53
N HIS A 70 8.00 8.71 2.33
CA HIS A 70 6.71 8.02 2.26
C HIS A 70 6.05 8.19 0.89
N LEU A 71 6.02 9.42 0.34
CA LEU A 71 5.49 9.72 -0.97
C LEU A 71 6.22 8.96 -2.09
N ARG A 72 7.55 8.82 -2.02
CA ARG A 72 8.30 8.01 -2.98
C ARG A 72 7.74 6.58 -3.03
N TRP A 73 7.45 5.99 -1.88
CA TRP A 73 6.95 4.62 -1.80
C TRP A 73 5.51 4.48 -2.25
N GLU A 74 4.65 5.47 -2.00
CA GLU A 74 3.29 5.53 -2.56
C GLU A 74 3.34 5.62 -4.10
N LEU A 75 4.20 6.47 -4.67
CA LEU A 75 4.38 6.58 -6.12
C LEU A 75 4.98 5.31 -6.73
N TYR A 76 5.92 4.65 -6.03
CA TYR A 76 6.47 3.36 -6.45
C TYR A 76 5.39 2.26 -6.45
N GLN A 77 4.52 2.26 -5.44
CA GLN A 77 3.38 1.34 -5.37
C GLN A 77 2.40 1.56 -6.54
N ILE A 78 2.13 2.80 -6.93
CA ILE A 78 1.31 3.11 -8.11
C ILE A 78 1.96 2.56 -9.39
N LYS A 79 3.28 2.68 -9.54
CA LYS A 79 4.02 2.08 -10.69
C LYS A 79 3.92 0.57 -10.75
N LEU A 80 3.80 -0.10 -9.60
CA LEU A 80 3.58 -1.54 -9.55
C LEU A 80 2.15 -1.92 -9.93
N ALA A 81 1.17 -1.03 -9.68
CA ALA A 81 -0.26 -1.32 -9.77
C ALA A 81 -0.91 -0.93 -11.09
N ALA A 82 -0.69 0.29 -11.54
CA ALA A 82 -1.32 0.80 -12.74
C ALA A 82 -0.58 0.35 -14.02
N PRO A 83 -1.27 0.18 -15.16
CA PRO A 83 -0.64 -0.05 -16.44
C PRO A 83 0.36 1.06 -16.81
N ALA A 84 1.47 0.68 -17.46
CA ALA A 84 2.58 1.60 -17.72
C ALA A 84 2.17 2.87 -18.48
N LEU A 85 1.26 2.77 -19.46
CA LEU A 85 0.77 3.93 -20.21
C LEU A 85 -0.05 4.89 -19.34
N ALA A 86 -0.82 4.36 -18.38
CA ALA A 86 -1.55 5.21 -17.42
C ALA A 86 -0.58 5.90 -16.45
N VAL A 87 0.45 5.20 -15.99
CA VAL A 87 1.53 5.79 -15.19
C VAL A 87 2.22 6.92 -15.95
N THR A 88 2.62 6.71 -17.21
CA THR A 88 3.24 7.74 -18.05
C THR A 88 2.31 8.95 -18.21
N ASN A 89 1.01 8.73 -18.46
CA ASN A 89 0.05 9.82 -18.54
C ASN A 89 0.02 10.65 -17.25
N MET A 90 -0.05 10.00 -16.08
CA MET A 90 -0.06 10.68 -14.79
C MET A 90 1.25 11.42 -14.49
N GLN A 91 2.40 10.87 -14.91
CA GLN A 91 3.72 11.50 -14.74
C GLN A 91 3.89 12.75 -15.61
N GLU A 92 3.38 12.72 -16.84
CA GLU A 92 3.51 13.81 -17.80
C GLU A 92 2.52 14.95 -17.53
N ASN A 93 1.31 14.62 -17.06
CA ASN A 93 0.21 15.58 -16.97
C ASN A 93 -0.06 16.11 -15.55
N ASN A 94 0.54 15.50 -14.51
CA ASN A 94 0.31 15.94 -13.14
C ASN A 94 1.62 16.20 -12.38
N ALA A 95 1.79 17.44 -11.92
CA ALA A 95 2.85 17.81 -11.00
C ALA A 95 2.36 17.74 -9.54
N LEU A 96 3.26 17.43 -8.61
CA LEU A 96 2.95 17.43 -7.19
C LEU A 96 3.47 18.72 -6.55
N LEU A 97 2.63 19.40 -5.79
CA LEU A 97 2.98 20.59 -5.01
C LEU A 97 3.04 20.22 -3.53
N ILE A 98 4.22 20.37 -2.92
CA ILE A 98 4.44 20.04 -1.51
C ILE A 98 4.66 21.31 -0.69
N GLU A 99 3.72 21.54 0.21
CA GLU A 99 3.69 22.65 1.14
C GLU A 99 3.61 22.14 2.59
N TYR A 100 4.02 22.97 3.56
CA TYR A 100 3.90 22.56 4.96
C TYR A 100 2.43 22.41 5.37
N GLN A 101 1.62 23.42 5.05
CA GLN A 101 0.19 23.43 5.29
C GLN A 101 -0.48 24.14 4.11
N GLU A 102 -1.42 23.44 3.48
CA GLU A 102 -2.25 23.99 2.42
C GLU A 102 -3.58 24.51 2.99
N LYS A 103 -4.25 25.44 2.30
CA LYS A 103 -5.63 25.83 2.69
C LYS A 103 -6.67 24.77 2.29
N VAL A 104 -6.32 23.94 1.31
CA VAL A 104 -7.05 22.76 0.83
C VAL A 104 -6.03 21.64 0.88
N ASP A 105 -6.27 20.59 1.66
CA ASP A 105 -5.28 19.55 2.02
C ASP A 105 -4.76 18.74 0.79
N LEU A 106 -4.90 17.41 0.81
CA LEU A 106 -4.54 16.57 -0.33
C LEU A 106 -5.67 16.63 -1.35
N SER A 107 -5.40 17.21 -2.52
CA SER A 107 -6.41 17.39 -3.58
C SER A 107 -5.77 17.57 -4.95
N TYR A 108 -6.42 17.05 -5.98
CA TYR A 108 -6.13 17.35 -7.36
C TYR A 108 -6.81 18.67 -7.82
N HIS A 109 -6.05 19.48 -8.55
CA HIS A 109 -6.44 20.78 -9.10
C HIS A 109 -6.26 20.74 -10.62
N PRO A 110 -7.34 20.67 -11.42
CA PRO A 110 -7.27 20.59 -12.88
C PRO A 110 -6.90 21.92 -13.56
N ASP A 111 -7.10 23.06 -12.87
CA ASP A 111 -6.78 24.38 -13.39
C ASP A 111 -6.03 25.23 -12.35
N ARG A 112 -4.79 25.57 -12.69
CA ARG A 112 -3.94 26.49 -11.92
C ARG A 112 -4.56 27.87 -11.69
N ASN A 113 -5.45 28.35 -12.56
CA ASN A 113 -6.04 29.69 -12.41
C ASN A 113 -6.90 29.76 -11.15
N TRP A 114 -7.60 28.69 -10.81
CA TRP A 114 -8.38 28.64 -9.57
C TRP A 114 -7.48 28.82 -8.34
N LEU A 115 -6.34 28.12 -8.30
CA LEU A 115 -5.35 28.26 -7.23
C LEU A 115 -4.83 29.71 -7.12
N LEU A 116 -4.52 30.35 -8.25
CA LEU A 116 -4.10 31.76 -8.27
C LEU A 116 -5.19 32.70 -7.76
N ASP A 117 -6.45 32.48 -8.15
CA ASP A 117 -7.61 33.25 -7.70
C ASP A 117 -7.85 33.09 -6.19
N GLN A 118 -7.53 31.91 -5.62
CA GLN A 118 -7.52 31.67 -4.17
C GLN A 118 -6.28 32.21 -3.43
N GLY A 119 -5.38 32.89 -4.16
CA GLY A 119 -4.18 33.55 -3.64
C GLY A 119 -3.01 32.61 -3.37
N TYR A 120 -2.95 31.44 -4.00
CA TYR A 120 -1.81 30.55 -3.89
C TYR A 120 -0.64 31.04 -4.72
N THR A 121 0.59 30.85 -4.22
CA THR A 121 1.81 31.06 -5.00
C THR A 121 2.28 29.72 -5.55
N ILE A 122 2.03 29.45 -6.83
CA ILE A 122 2.34 28.17 -7.49
C ILE A 122 3.37 28.34 -8.63
N PRO A 123 4.03 27.25 -9.05
CA PRO A 123 4.88 27.25 -10.25
C PRO A 123 4.12 27.69 -11.51
N LYS A 124 4.84 28.24 -12.50
CA LYS A 124 4.23 28.75 -13.75
C LYS A 124 3.90 27.65 -14.75
N ASP A 125 4.76 26.64 -14.86
CA ASP A 125 4.72 25.70 -16.00
C ASP A 125 3.57 24.69 -15.94
N PRO A 126 3.27 24.02 -14.80
CA PRO A 126 2.22 23.02 -14.76
C PRO A 126 0.83 23.67 -14.80
N LYS A 127 -0.07 23.07 -15.59
CA LYS A 127 -1.48 23.46 -15.69
C LYS A 127 -2.34 22.85 -14.58
N SER A 128 -1.98 21.64 -14.17
CA SER A 128 -2.67 20.87 -13.14
C SER A 128 -1.69 20.47 -12.04
N PHE A 129 -2.19 20.38 -10.81
CA PHE A 129 -1.39 20.03 -9.64
C PHE A 129 -2.14 19.08 -8.73
N MET A 130 -1.42 18.19 -8.05
CA MET A 130 -1.88 17.59 -6.81
C MET A 130 -1.18 18.29 -5.64
N SER A 131 -1.93 18.91 -4.74
CA SER A 131 -1.38 19.50 -3.51
C SER A 131 -1.20 18.43 -2.44
N LEU A 132 -0.14 18.51 -1.64
CA LEU A 132 0.12 17.59 -0.52
C LEU A 132 0.70 18.35 0.68
N SER A 133 0.08 18.17 1.85
CA SER A 133 0.52 18.81 3.09
C SER A 133 1.41 17.89 3.93
N ILE A 134 2.62 18.37 4.25
CA ILE A 134 3.57 17.70 5.15
C ILE A 134 2.97 17.44 6.54
N LYS A 135 2.10 18.36 7.00
CA LYS A 135 1.54 18.32 8.36
C LYS A 135 0.57 17.16 8.57
N THR A 136 -0.18 16.78 7.52
CA THR A 136 -1.29 15.83 7.64
C THR A 136 -1.03 14.52 6.90
N HIS A 137 -0.30 14.54 5.78
CA HIS A 137 -0.16 13.41 4.85
C HIS A 137 0.20 12.07 5.52
N LEU A 138 1.31 12.02 6.27
CA LEU A 138 1.71 10.78 6.97
C LEU A 138 0.65 10.28 7.95
N GLY A 139 -0.13 11.18 8.56
CA GLY A 139 -1.19 10.82 9.49
C GLY A 139 -2.43 10.29 8.77
N ASP A 140 -2.76 10.86 7.61
CA ASP A 140 -3.88 10.43 6.79
C ASP A 140 -3.62 9.10 6.08
N SER A 141 -2.37 8.80 5.71
CA SER A 141 -2.03 7.53 5.03
C SER A 141 -2.22 6.29 5.91
N TYR A 142 -2.33 6.43 7.24
CA TYR A 142 -2.74 5.32 8.11
C TYR A 142 -4.17 4.85 7.83
N ARG A 143 -5.10 5.79 7.63
CA ARG A 143 -6.52 5.49 7.38
C ARG A 143 -6.83 5.33 5.90
N HIS A 144 -6.12 6.04 5.04
CA HIS A 144 -6.34 6.11 3.60
C HIS A 144 -5.01 5.85 2.86
N PRO A 145 -4.51 4.61 2.88
CA PRO A 145 -3.16 4.27 2.42
C PRO A 145 -2.90 4.52 0.93
N PHE A 146 -3.94 4.71 0.13
CA PHE A 146 -3.85 4.93 -1.30
C PHE A 146 -4.40 6.31 -1.73
N VAL A 147 -4.45 7.26 -0.80
CA VAL A 147 -4.93 8.63 -1.05
C VAL A 147 -4.15 9.36 -2.17
N VAL A 148 -2.85 9.08 -2.34
CA VAL A 148 -2.10 9.63 -3.50
C VAL A 148 -2.62 9.05 -4.81
N PHE A 149 -2.97 7.77 -4.83
CA PHE A 149 -3.54 7.15 -6.03
C PHE A 149 -4.96 7.65 -6.29
N HIS A 150 -5.75 7.89 -5.23
CA HIS A 150 -7.06 8.56 -5.33
C HIS A 150 -6.96 9.88 -6.11
N GLU A 151 -6.08 10.79 -5.68
CA GLU A 151 -5.92 12.08 -6.34
C GLU A 151 -5.37 11.96 -7.76
N LEU A 152 -4.45 11.02 -7.99
CA LEU A 152 -3.96 10.75 -9.34
C LEU A 152 -5.02 10.09 -10.24
N ALA A 153 -6.01 9.40 -9.68
CA ALA A 153 -7.15 8.89 -10.43
C ALA A 153 -8.05 10.01 -10.93
N HIS A 154 -8.25 11.08 -10.15
CA HIS A 154 -8.90 12.31 -10.61
C HIS A 154 -8.12 12.94 -11.76
N ALA A 155 -6.79 13.03 -11.63
CA ALA A 155 -5.93 13.56 -12.70
C ALA A 155 -6.04 12.74 -13.98
N TYR A 156 -6.01 11.40 -13.86
CA TYR A 156 -6.13 10.51 -15.00
C TYR A 156 -7.52 10.62 -15.66
N ASP A 157 -8.59 10.69 -14.87
CA ASP A 157 -9.95 10.92 -15.39
C ASP A 157 -10.01 12.21 -16.21
N PHE A 158 -9.52 13.32 -15.65
CA PHE A 158 -9.52 14.62 -16.33
C PHE A 158 -8.70 14.60 -17.63
N HIS A 159 -7.44 14.16 -17.56
CA HIS A 159 -6.52 14.26 -18.70
C HIS A 159 -6.77 13.22 -19.78
N PHE A 160 -7.11 11.99 -19.40
CA PHE A 160 -7.28 10.90 -20.36
C PHE A 160 -8.74 10.69 -20.76
N ILE A 161 -9.67 10.62 -19.81
CA ILE A 161 -11.07 10.30 -20.15
C ILE A 161 -11.82 11.56 -20.61
N GLY A 162 -11.70 12.66 -19.86
CA GLY A 162 -12.30 13.95 -20.17
C GLY A 162 -11.45 14.87 -21.05
N GLN A 163 -10.33 14.36 -21.58
CA GLN A 163 -9.48 15.01 -22.59
C GLN A 163 -9.00 16.43 -22.19
N GLY A 164 -8.78 16.64 -20.89
CA GLY A 164 -8.30 17.89 -20.32
C GLY A 164 -9.35 19.01 -20.27
N SER A 165 -10.63 18.69 -20.38
CA SER A 165 -11.73 19.68 -20.43
C SER A 165 -12.86 19.43 -19.44
N ASP A 166 -13.09 18.17 -19.07
CA ASP A 166 -14.10 17.75 -18.09
C ASP A 166 -13.62 16.47 -17.41
N TYR A 167 -14.45 15.85 -16.58
CA TYR A 167 -14.23 14.53 -16.00
C TYR A 167 -15.11 13.49 -16.69
N GLY A 168 -14.61 12.28 -16.87
CA GLY A 168 -15.23 11.09 -17.45
C GLY A 168 -16.05 11.29 -18.73
N ASN A 169 -17.06 10.45 -18.91
CA ASN A 169 -17.87 10.38 -20.13
C ASN A 169 -19.27 9.81 -19.85
N ALA A 170 -20.07 9.65 -20.92
CA ALA A 170 -21.44 9.17 -20.84
C ALA A 170 -21.58 7.76 -20.24
N GLU A 171 -20.64 6.84 -20.48
CA GLU A 171 -20.69 5.50 -19.91
C GLU A 171 -20.44 5.53 -18.40
N CYS A 172 -19.40 6.26 -17.96
CA CYS A 172 -19.12 6.45 -16.54
C CYS A 172 -20.30 7.13 -15.83
N GLN A 173 -20.93 8.12 -16.48
CA GLN A 173 -22.13 8.79 -15.99
C GLN A 173 -23.31 7.83 -15.81
N ALA A 174 -23.62 7.04 -16.84
CA ALA A 174 -24.71 6.08 -16.78
C ALA A 174 -24.49 5.03 -15.68
N ASN A 175 -23.25 4.55 -15.50
CA ASN A 175 -22.94 3.58 -14.46
C ASN A 175 -23.05 4.18 -13.06
N TYR A 176 -22.57 5.41 -12.85
CA TYR A 176 -22.73 6.14 -11.60
C TYR A 176 -24.21 6.32 -11.24
N GLU A 177 -25.03 6.84 -12.16
CA GLU A 177 -26.46 7.04 -11.95
C GLU A 177 -27.19 5.73 -11.61
N ARG A 178 -26.85 4.63 -12.30
CA ARG A 178 -27.36 3.29 -12.00
C ARG A 178 -27.04 2.90 -10.56
N MET A 179 -25.78 3.03 -10.13
CA MET A 179 -25.35 2.63 -8.78
C MET A 179 -25.95 3.52 -7.69
N MET A 180 -26.11 4.82 -7.94
CA MET A 180 -26.81 5.71 -7.02
C MET A 180 -28.29 5.33 -6.87
N LYS A 181 -28.94 4.91 -7.96
CA LYS A 181 -30.32 4.41 -7.94
C LYS A 181 -30.46 3.05 -7.25
N GLU A 182 -29.48 2.16 -7.40
CA GLU A 182 -29.46 0.85 -6.72
C GLU A 182 -29.24 0.96 -5.21
N GLY A 183 -28.69 2.08 -4.72
CA GLY A 183 -28.51 2.35 -3.29
C GLY A 183 -27.42 1.50 -2.61
N LYS A 184 -26.65 0.71 -3.36
CA LYS A 184 -25.61 -0.19 -2.82
C LYS A 184 -24.50 0.52 -2.04
N TYR A 185 -24.26 1.79 -2.35
CA TYR A 185 -23.27 2.65 -1.70
C TYR A 185 -23.81 3.45 -0.51
N GLU A 186 -25.11 3.34 -0.17
CA GLU A 186 -25.73 4.17 0.88
C GLU A 186 -25.26 3.84 2.30
N LYS A 187 -24.99 2.55 2.55
CA LYS A 187 -24.59 2.03 3.86
C LYS A 187 -23.51 0.97 3.66
N VAL A 188 -22.27 1.43 3.65
CA VAL A 188 -21.09 0.58 3.52
C VAL A 188 -20.25 0.65 4.79
N LYS A 189 -19.38 -0.34 4.96
CA LYS A 189 -18.37 -0.30 6.02
C LYS A 189 -17.28 0.70 5.63
N ILE A 190 -16.77 1.43 6.62
CA ILE A 190 -15.65 2.34 6.53
C ILE A 190 -14.45 1.70 7.24
N TRP A 191 -13.22 2.07 6.90
CA TRP A 191 -11.97 1.50 7.43
C TRP A 191 -11.90 1.32 8.96
N ASP A 192 -12.61 2.16 9.73
CA ASP A 192 -12.67 2.09 11.20
C ASP A 192 -13.79 1.17 11.75
N GLY A 193 -14.52 0.49 10.86
CA GLY A 193 -15.62 -0.42 11.15
C GLY A 193 -16.98 0.24 11.30
N ARG A 194 -17.09 1.58 11.24
CA ARG A 194 -18.40 2.25 11.20
C ARG A 194 -19.12 1.93 9.89
N ILE A 195 -20.45 2.00 9.93
CA ILE A 195 -21.29 1.97 8.74
C ILE A 195 -21.70 3.40 8.41
N GLY A 196 -21.53 3.81 7.16
CA GLY A 196 -21.90 5.14 6.68
C GLY A 196 -22.13 5.20 5.18
N SER A 197 -22.41 6.40 4.68
CA SER A 197 -22.48 6.65 3.25
C SER A 197 -21.09 6.54 2.64
N HIS A 198 -20.96 5.79 1.55
CA HIS A 198 -19.71 5.74 0.80
C HIS A 198 -19.39 7.12 0.22
N TYR A 199 -18.11 7.50 0.22
CA TYR A 199 -17.65 8.78 -0.32
C TYR A 199 -17.91 8.93 -1.84
N ALA A 200 -17.88 7.82 -2.59
CA ALA A 200 -18.32 7.70 -3.98
C ALA A 200 -19.71 8.29 -4.27
N ARG A 201 -20.59 8.48 -3.27
CA ARG A 201 -21.90 9.09 -3.48
C ARG A 201 -21.87 10.60 -3.66
N THR A 202 -20.76 11.27 -3.33
CA THR A 202 -20.62 12.72 -3.43
C THR A 202 -20.79 13.20 -4.87
N ASN A 203 -20.11 12.57 -5.81
CA ASN A 203 -20.23 12.80 -7.25
C ASN A 203 -19.55 11.65 -8.02
N ARG A 204 -19.63 11.69 -9.35
CA ARG A 204 -19.02 10.67 -10.21
C ARG A 204 -17.48 10.62 -10.13
N MET A 205 -16.81 11.74 -9.88
CA MET A 205 -15.35 11.79 -9.79
C MET A 205 -14.88 10.95 -8.60
N GLU A 206 -15.53 11.11 -7.44
CA GLU A 206 -15.24 10.30 -6.26
C GLU A 206 -15.57 8.82 -6.49
N TYR A 207 -16.67 8.54 -7.20
CA TYR A 207 -16.99 7.16 -7.57
C TYR A 207 -15.90 6.51 -8.42
N TRP A 208 -15.28 7.26 -9.34
CA TRP A 208 -14.15 6.79 -10.13
C TRP A 208 -12.88 6.56 -9.27
N ALA A 209 -12.52 7.53 -8.43
CA ALA A 209 -11.30 7.47 -7.63
C ALA A 209 -11.36 6.37 -6.56
N GLU A 210 -12.45 6.30 -5.80
CA GLU A 210 -12.68 5.25 -4.79
C GLU A 210 -12.69 3.84 -5.39
N SER A 211 -13.33 3.68 -6.56
CA SER A 211 -13.35 2.37 -7.25
C SER A 211 -11.98 2.00 -7.81
N THR A 212 -11.16 2.99 -8.20
CA THR A 212 -9.77 2.78 -8.63
C THR A 212 -8.94 2.23 -7.48
N GLU A 213 -9.08 2.78 -6.27
CA GLU A 213 -8.40 2.26 -5.07
C GLU A 213 -8.80 0.82 -4.79
N ALA A 214 -10.10 0.51 -4.75
CA ALA A 214 -10.58 -0.84 -4.52
C ALA A 214 -10.05 -1.84 -5.56
N TYR A 215 -9.95 -1.44 -6.84
CA TYR A 215 -9.50 -2.32 -7.91
C TYR A 215 -7.99 -2.59 -7.90
N PHE A 216 -7.16 -1.56 -7.79
CA PHE A 216 -5.71 -1.72 -7.91
C PHE A 216 -5.00 -1.98 -6.58
N ALA A 217 -5.69 -1.70 -5.47
CA ALA A 217 -5.08 -1.40 -4.19
C ALA A 217 -6.04 -1.76 -3.04
N VAL A 218 -6.14 -0.90 -2.02
CA VAL A 218 -7.09 -0.99 -0.91
C VAL A 218 -7.78 0.34 -0.70
N ASN A 219 -9.11 0.34 -0.74
CA ASN A 219 -9.93 1.51 -0.45
C ASN A 219 -10.15 1.68 1.07
N ASP A 220 -10.57 2.87 1.51
CA ASP A 220 -10.96 3.13 2.90
C ASP A 220 -12.49 3.01 3.14
N PHE A 221 -13.26 2.76 2.08
CA PHE A 221 -14.68 2.37 2.11
C PHE A 221 -14.90 1.02 1.41
N TYR A 222 -15.81 0.19 1.94
CA TYR A 222 -16.20 -1.06 1.28
C TYR A 222 -16.90 -0.75 -0.05
N PRO A 223 -16.56 -1.43 -1.17
CA PRO A 223 -15.62 -2.55 -1.27
C PRO A 223 -14.16 -2.12 -1.09
N PHE A 224 -13.43 -2.81 -0.21
CA PHE A 224 -12.07 -2.43 0.15
C PHE A 224 -11.06 -2.96 -0.86
N VAL A 225 -11.30 -4.14 -1.44
CA VAL A 225 -10.37 -4.80 -2.37
C VAL A 225 -11.07 -5.28 -3.64
N ARG A 226 -10.28 -5.62 -4.66
CA ARG A 226 -10.78 -6.02 -5.99
C ARG A 226 -11.77 -7.16 -5.94
N ALA A 227 -11.52 -8.16 -5.09
CA ALA A 227 -12.40 -9.32 -4.94
C ALA A 227 -13.81 -8.90 -4.50
N GLU A 228 -13.90 -7.92 -3.61
CA GLU A 228 -15.17 -7.37 -3.12
C GLU A 228 -15.82 -6.46 -4.17
N LEU A 229 -15.03 -5.65 -4.87
CA LEU A 229 -15.53 -4.82 -5.96
C LEU A 229 -16.13 -5.67 -7.09
N ARG A 230 -15.54 -6.84 -7.39
CA ARG A 230 -16.10 -7.82 -8.34
C ARG A 230 -17.48 -8.33 -7.93
N GLU A 231 -17.71 -8.58 -6.63
CA GLU A 231 -19.02 -8.98 -6.13
C GLU A 231 -20.00 -7.78 -6.07
N HIS A 232 -19.52 -6.61 -5.66
CA HIS A 232 -20.34 -5.44 -5.36
C HIS A 232 -20.78 -4.67 -6.63
N ASP A 233 -19.84 -4.42 -7.54
CA ASP A 233 -20.03 -3.65 -8.76
C ASP A 233 -19.19 -4.18 -9.95
N PRO A 234 -19.59 -5.33 -10.52
CA PRO A 234 -18.86 -5.94 -11.63
C PRO A 234 -18.87 -5.10 -12.92
N GLN A 235 -19.80 -4.15 -13.07
CA GLN A 235 -19.79 -3.24 -14.23
C GLN A 235 -18.70 -2.18 -14.08
N MET A 236 -18.51 -1.64 -12.87
CA MET A 236 -17.40 -0.73 -12.61
C MET A 236 -16.04 -1.39 -12.82
N VAL A 237 -15.90 -2.66 -12.45
CA VAL A 237 -14.68 -3.45 -12.77
C VAL A 237 -14.36 -3.41 -14.27
N ARG A 238 -15.35 -3.64 -15.13
CA ARG A 238 -15.14 -3.62 -16.60
C ARG A 238 -14.84 -2.22 -17.14
N ILE A 239 -15.39 -1.18 -16.52
CA ILE A 239 -15.10 0.21 -16.87
C ILE A 239 -13.65 0.53 -16.49
N LEU A 240 -13.22 0.20 -15.27
CA LEU A 240 -11.85 0.39 -14.83
C LEU A 240 -10.85 -0.36 -15.72
N GLU A 241 -11.12 -1.63 -16.01
CA GLU A 241 -10.24 -2.44 -16.88
C GLU A 241 -10.03 -1.79 -18.24
N ARG A 242 -11.12 -1.30 -18.85
CA ARG A 242 -11.08 -0.67 -20.17
C ARG A 242 -10.34 0.66 -20.16
N TYR A 243 -10.69 1.56 -19.24
CA TYR A 243 -10.15 2.92 -19.24
C TYR A 243 -8.73 3.01 -18.69
N TRP A 244 -8.36 2.17 -17.73
CA TRP A 244 -6.96 2.07 -17.28
C TRP A 244 -6.07 1.27 -18.25
N GLY A 245 -6.66 0.53 -19.20
CA GLY A 245 -5.92 -0.31 -20.14
C GLY A 245 -5.40 -1.61 -19.51
N VAL A 246 -6.12 -2.15 -18.52
CA VAL A 246 -5.82 -3.45 -17.92
C VAL A 246 -6.29 -4.55 -18.85
N GLN A 247 -5.45 -5.56 -19.06
CA GLN A 247 -5.79 -6.77 -19.82
C GLN A 247 -6.35 -7.83 -18.85
N PRO A 248 -7.68 -8.07 -18.81
CA PRO A 248 -8.29 -8.93 -17.80
C PRO A 248 -7.77 -10.38 -17.87
N GLU A 249 -7.44 -10.87 -19.06
CA GLU A 249 -6.87 -12.19 -19.29
C GLU A 249 -5.51 -12.39 -18.62
N GLU A 250 -4.65 -11.37 -18.61
CA GLU A 250 -3.35 -11.43 -17.94
C GLU A 250 -3.51 -11.37 -16.42
N ILE A 251 -4.50 -10.63 -15.91
CA ILE A 251 -4.87 -10.65 -14.49
C ILE A 251 -5.33 -12.05 -14.08
N LEU A 252 -6.28 -12.64 -14.81
CA LEU A 252 -6.80 -13.98 -14.54
C LEU A 252 -5.71 -15.05 -14.63
N LYS A 253 -4.77 -14.92 -15.57
CA LYS A 253 -3.61 -15.82 -15.69
C LYS A 253 -2.71 -15.73 -14.45
N LYS A 254 -2.34 -14.52 -14.02
CA LYS A 254 -1.51 -14.32 -12.81
C LYS A 254 -2.21 -14.86 -11.56
N GLU A 255 -3.51 -14.63 -11.43
CA GLU A 255 -4.32 -15.15 -10.31
C GLU A 255 -4.32 -16.69 -10.31
N LYS A 256 -4.59 -17.35 -11.45
CA LYS A 256 -4.57 -18.81 -11.57
C LYS A 256 -3.20 -19.42 -11.26
N GLU A 257 -2.13 -18.79 -11.72
CA GLU A 257 -0.76 -19.23 -11.43
C GLU A 257 -0.44 -19.13 -9.93
N LEU A 258 -0.84 -18.02 -9.28
CA LEU A 258 -0.67 -17.86 -7.84
C LEU A 258 -1.51 -18.89 -7.06
N VAL A 259 -2.76 -19.12 -7.44
CA VAL A 259 -3.62 -20.14 -6.81
C VAL A 259 -2.98 -21.53 -6.90
N THR A 260 -2.49 -21.89 -8.09
CA THR A 260 -1.79 -23.17 -8.32
C THR A 260 -0.57 -23.28 -7.41
N TYR A 261 0.21 -22.20 -7.31
CA TYR A 261 1.37 -22.14 -6.42
C TYR A 261 1.00 -22.30 -4.94
N LEU A 262 -0.04 -21.59 -4.45
CA LEU A 262 -0.48 -21.67 -3.06
C LEU A 262 -0.98 -23.08 -2.70
N GLN A 263 -1.68 -23.76 -3.62
CA GLN A 263 -2.10 -25.15 -3.44
C GLN A 263 -0.91 -26.10 -3.34
N MET A 264 0.12 -25.93 -4.19
CA MET A 264 1.34 -26.73 -4.12
C MET A 264 2.13 -26.48 -2.83
N ARG A 265 2.20 -25.23 -2.36
CA ARG A 265 2.84 -24.86 -1.08
C ARG A 265 2.19 -25.61 0.08
N ASN A 266 0.85 -25.59 0.15
CA ASN A 266 0.10 -26.23 1.23
C ASN A 266 0.23 -27.77 1.20
N GLN A 267 0.24 -28.39 0.01
CA GLN A 267 0.46 -29.83 -0.11
C GLN A 267 1.86 -30.26 0.36
N LYS A 268 2.92 -29.50 0.06
CA LYS A 268 4.27 -29.82 0.52
C LYS A 268 4.42 -29.68 2.05
N SER A 269 3.77 -28.68 2.66
CA SER A 269 3.76 -28.52 4.12
C SER A 269 3.08 -29.67 4.88
N SER A 270 2.31 -30.52 4.20
CA SER A 270 1.58 -31.66 4.77
C SER A 270 2.30 -33.01 4.71
N ARG A 271 3.48 -33.09 4.06
CA ARG A 271 4.30 -34.32 4.03
C ARG A 271 5.35 -34.28 5.14
N PRO A 272 5.47 -35.34 5.97
CA PRO A 272 6.61 -35.45 6.87
C PRO A 272 7.87 -35.70 6.04
N GLU A 273 8.80 -34.74 6.02
CA GLU A 273 10.09 -34.91 5.37
C GLU A 273 10.97 -35.84 6.24
N PHE A 274 10.97 -37.12 5.91
CA PHE A 274 12.07 -38.02 6.22
C PHE A 274 12.67 -38.54 4.92
N ALA A 275 13.82 -37.97 4.56
CA ALA A 275 14.80 -38.64 3.71
C ALA A 275 16.18 -38.39 4.34
N LYS A 276 16.64 -39.37 5.12
CA LYS A 276 18.05 -39.52 5.46
C LYS A 276 18.74 -40.12 4.24
N ASP A 277 19.79 -39.47 3.76
CA ASP A 277 21.12 -40.07 3.53
C ASP A 277 21.96 -39.22 2.57
N SER A 278 22.97 -38.53 3.12
CA SER A 278 24.34 -38.42 2.59
C SER A 278 25.18 -37.42 3.42
N PRO A 279 26.49 -37.63 3.61
CA PRO A 279 27.34 -36.71 4.37
C PRO A 279 27.55 -35.41 3.56
N ALA A 280 27.36 -34.26 4.22
CA ALA A 280 27.54 -32.95 3.62
C ALA A 280 29.03 -32.54 3.63
N THR A 281 29.65 -32.54 2.45
CA THR A 281 30.68 -31.55 2.11
C THR A 281 30.02 -30.16 2.04
N GLU A 282 30.76 -29.07 2.31
CA GLU A 282 30.22 -27.70 2.33
C GLU A 282 29.47 -27.36 1.02
N LYS A 283 28.14 -27.51 1.03
CA LYS A 283 27.23 -27.40 -0.13
C LYS A 283 26.42 -26.10 -0.19
N PHE A 284 26.66 -25.15 0.72
CA PHE A 284 25.98 -23.86 0.78
C PHE A 284 26.98 -22.70 0.79
N THR A 285 26.55 -21.52 0.32
CA THR A 285 27.36 -20.31 0.43
C THR A 285 27.47 -19.90 1.92
N PRO A 286 28.68 -19.76 2.48
CA PRO A 286 28.86 -19.37 3.88
C PRO A 286 28.48 -17.90 4.10
N THR A 287 28.01 -17.59 5.31
CA THR A 287 27.50 -16.25 5.70
C THR A 287 28.51 -15.12 5.44
N SER A 288 29.81 -15.40 5.60
CA SER A 288 30.89 -14.44 5.36
C SER A 288 31.00 -13.95 3.90
N ARG A 289 30.36 -14.63 2.95
CA ARG A 289 30.34 -14.24 1.54
C ARG A 289 29.13 -13.39 1.14
N TYR A 290 28.18 -13.18 2.05
CA TYR A 290 27.02 -12.33 1.81
C TYR A 290 27.36 -10.88 2.07
N GLU A 291 26.84 -9.97 1.24
CA GLU A 291 26.90 -8.55 1.55
C GLU A 291 25.84 -8.23 2.60
N LYS A 292 26.24 -7.59 3.69
CA LYS A 292 25.33 -7.15 4.76
C LYS A 292 24.94 -5.69 4.55
N ARG A 293 23.63 -5.42 4.44
CA ARG A 293 23.05 -4.07 4.36
C ARG A 293 22.05 -3.82 5.48
N ASN A 294 21.87 -2.55 5.82
CA ASN A 294 20.68 -2.10 6.57
C ASN A 294 19.63 -1.66 5.55
N VAL A 295 18.42 -2.21 5.65
CA VAL A 295 17.26 -1.81 4.84
C VAL A 295 16.09 -1.62 5.78
N GLU A 296 15.57 -0.40 5.89
CA GLU A 296 14.42 -0.08 6.75
C GLU A 296 14.59 -0.49 8.22
N GLY A 297 15.84 -0.55 8.72
CA GLY A 297 16.15 -1.01 10.08
C GLY A 297 16.49 -2.51 10.20
N TRP A 298 16.16 -3.32 9.19
CA TRP A 298 16.53 -4.74 9.15
C TRP A 298 17.96 -4.96 8.71
N THR A 299 18.59 -6.00 9.27
CA THR A 299 19.81 -6.57 8.70
C THR A 299 19.44 -7.48 7.53
N VAL A 300 19.90 -7.12 6.33
CA VAL A 300 19.69 -7.89 5.10
C VAL A 300 21.02 -8.48 4.60
N TYR A 301 21.05 -9.79 4.40
CA TYR A 301 22.15 -10.52 3.77
C TYR A 301 21.82 -10.75 2.29
N ILE A 302 22.62 -10.21 1.39
CA ILE A 302 22.44 -10.32 -0.05
C ILE A 302 23.42 -11.34 -0.60
N SER A 303 22.91 -12.35 -1.31
CA SER A 303 23.75 -13.43 -1.83
C SER A 303 24.73 -12.93 -2.91
N PRO A 304 25.95 -13.47 -2.99
CA PRO A 304 26.91 -13.08 -4.01
C PRO A 304 26.38 -13.30 -5.43
N GLN A 305 25.58 -14.34 -5.64
CA GLN A 305 24.96 -14.62 -6.94
C GLN A 305 23.94 -13.54 -7.35
N LEU A 306 23.22 -12.95 -6.39
CA LEU A 306 22.34 -11.83 -6.70
C LEU A 306 23.16 -10.56 -6.98
N LEU A 307 24.27 -10.34 -6.27
CA LEU A 307 25.17 -9.21 -6.51
C LEU A 307 25.81 -9.25 -7.91
N GLU A 308 26.04 -10.45 -8.46
CA GLU A 308 26.49 -10.66 -9.84
C GLU A 308 25.43 -10.25 -10.89
N GLN A 309 24.19 -9.98 -10.47
CA GLN A 309 23.10 -9.48 -11.31
C GLN A 309 22.63 -8.08 -10.83
N PRO A 310 23.42 -7.02 -11.07
CA PRO A 310 23.22 -5.72 -10.43
C PRO A 310 21.84 -5.09 -10.71
N GLY A 311 21.27 -5.28 -11.91
CA GLY A 311 19.93 -4.79 -12.26
C GLY A 311 18.81 -5.48 -11.47
N LEU A 312 18.86 -6.82 -11.37
CA LEU A 312 17.92 -7.59 -10.57
C LEU A 312 18.10 -7.28 -9.07
N CYS A 313 19.35 -7.24 -8.59
CA CYS A 313 19.67 -6.89 -7.21
C CYS A 313 19.09 -5.52 -6.81
N SER A 314 19.31 -4.49 -7.63
CA SER A 314 18.77 -3.15 -7.39
C SER A 314 17.23 -3.15 -7.36
N THR A 315 16.60 -3.87 -8.29
CA THR A 315 15.14 -4.03 -8.33
C THR A 315 14.62 -4.69 -7.05
N MET A 316 15.28 -5.76 -6.59
CA MET A 316 14.85 -6.49 -5.40
C MET A 316 15.09 -5.75 -4.10
N VAL A 317 16.21 -5.03 -3.97
CA VAL A 317 16.45 -4.16 -2.82
C VAL A 317 15.42 -3.04 -2.77
N THR A 318 15.03 -2.47 -3.92
CA THR A 318 13.97 -1.45 -4.00
C THR A 318 12.62 -2.01 -3.58
N LEU A 319 12.24 -3.19 -4.12
CA LEU A 319 11.00 -3.87 -3.76
C LEU A 319 10.94 -4.25 -2.27
N LEU A 320 12.05 -4.75 -1.73
CA LEU A 320 12.18 -5.08 -0.33
C LEU A 320 12.03 -3.82 0.54
N ASN A 321 12.69 -2.73 0.17
CA ASN A 321 12.59 -1.46 0.90
C ASN A 321 11.14 -0.96 0.94
N TYR A 322 10.45 -0.92 -0.21
CA TYR A 322 9.02 -0.60 -0.28
C TYR A 322 8.18 -1.44 0.70
N LYS A 323 8.30 -2.78 0.65
CA LYS A 323 7.49 -3.66 1.51
C LYS A 323 7.81 -3.47 2.99
N LEU A 324 9.09 -3.33 3.35
CA LEU A 324 9.53 -3.12 4.73
C LEU A 324 9.15 -1.72 5.25
N HIS A 325 9.17 -0.69 4.40
CA HIS A 325 8.69 0.65 4.74
C HIS A 325 7.20 0.64 5.05
N MET A 326 6.38 -0.06 4.25
CA MET A 326 4.95 -0.26 4.54
C MET A 326 4.73 -0.99 5.87
N ILE A 327 5.51 -2.04 6.16
CA ILE A 327 5.47 -2.74 7.44
C ILE A 327 5.83 -1.79 8.60
N ASN A 328 6.93 -1.03 8.47
CA ASN A 328 7.33 -0.03 9.46
C ASN A 328 6.28 1.06 9.68
N HIS A 329 5.60 1.48 8.61
CA HIS A 329 4.59 2.52 8.68
C HIS A 329 3.44 2.08 9.60
N PHE A 330 2.94 0.86 9.48
CA PHE A 330 1.80 0.39 10.27
C PHE A 330 2.14 -0.21 11.64
N LEU A 331 3.43 -0.30 12.00
CA LEU A 331 3.88 -0.86 13.27
C LEU A 331 4.28 0.21 14.28
N GLY A 332 3.79 0.08 15.50
CA GLY A 332 4.28 0.84 16.65
C GLY A 332 5.75 0.54 16.94
N GLU A 333 6.43 1.49 17.58
CA GLU A 333 7.86 1.39 17.89
C GLU A 333 8.30 0.10 18.61
N PRO A 334 7.55 -0.46 19.57
CA PRO A 334 7.90 -1.75 20.16
C PRO A 334 7.89 -2.90 19.15
N GLY A 335 6.93 -2.89 18.23
CA GLY A 335 6.80 -3.91 17.19
C GLY A 335 7.90 -3.83 16.15
N ARG A 336 8.22 -2.62 15.68
CA ARG A 336 9.35 -2.39 14.78
C ARG A 336 10.65 -2.95 15.36
N ARG A 337 10.97 -2.58 16.60
CA ARG A 337 12.17 -3.08 17.29
C ARG A 337 12.21 -4.61 17.34
N GLN A 338 11.09 -5.25 17.70
CA GLN A 338 11.05 -6.71 17.80
C GLN A 338 11.13 -7.42 16.44
N LEU A 339 10.50 -6.88 15.39
CA LEU A 339 10.59 -7.46 14.04
C LEU A 339 11.94 -7.17 13.36
N HIS A 340 12.61 -6.07 13.70
CA HIS A 340 13.97 -5.74 13.20
C HIS A 340 15.03 -6.74 13.70
N GLU A 341 14.74 -7.49 14.76
CA GLU A 341 15.62 -8.56 15.24
C GLU A 341 15.63 -9.82 14.35
N VAL A 342 14.73 -9.91 13.36
CA VAL A 342 14.66 -11.02 12.41
C VAL A 342 15.54 -10.69 11.20
N PRO A 343 16.66 -11.40 10.97
CA PRO A 343 17.46 -11.15 9.78
C PRO A 343 16.70 -11.52 8.50
N ILE A 344 17.06 -10.87 7.40
CA ILE A 344 16.49 -11.16 6.07
C ILE A 344 17.61 -11.64 5.16
N TRP A 345 17.38 -12.73 4.44
CA TRP A 345 18.30 -13.26 3.43
C TRP A 345 17.66 -13.11 2.05
N LEU A 346 18.35 -12.39 1.17
CA LEU A 346 17.91 -12.14 -0.20
C LEU A 346 18.78 -12.97 -1.15
N GLU A 347 18.16 -13.97 -1.75
CA GLU A 347 18.79 -14.97 -2.61
C GLU A 347 18.38 -14.80 -4.08
N ILE A 348 18.98 -15.62 -4.94
CA ILE A 348 18.57 -15.77 -6.33
C ILE A 348 18.35 -17.24 -6.67
N GLY A 349 17.08 -17.63 -6.74
CA GLY A 349 16.64 -18.90 -7.28
C GLY A 349 17.00 -20.13 -6.44
N GLN A 350 15.99 -20.70 -5.79
CA GLN A 350 15.87 -22.15 -5.66
C GLN A 350 14.51 -22.55 -6.26
N THR A 351 14.52 -23.34 -7.34
CA THR A 351 13.31 -23.65 -8.14
C THR A 351 12.23 -24.42 -7.36
N ALA A 352 12.61 -25.08 -6.26
CA ALA A 352 11.72 -25.85 -5.42
C ALA A 352 11.38 -25.15 -4.09
N GLY A 353 10.11 -25.12 -3.71
CA GLY A 353 9.64 -24.63 -2.41
C GLY A 353 9.07 -23.21 -2.46
N PRO A 354 8.80 -22.60 -1.29
CA PRO A 354 8.20 -21.28 -1.22
C PRO A 354 9.18 -20.17 -1.65
N TYR A 355 8.66 -19.08 -2.24
CA TYR A 355 9.48 -17.96 -2.74
C TYR A 355 9.92 -17.00 -1.61
N VAL A 356 9.15 -16.91 -0.53
CA VAL A 356 9.60 -16.39 0.78
C VAL A 356 9.26 -17.43 1.84
N ARG A 357 10.14 -17.61 2.82
CA ARG A 357 9.88 -18.46 3.99
C ARG A 357 10.55 -17.95 5.25
N TYR A 358 9.97 -18.31 6.38
CA TYR A 358 10.63 -18.32 7.66
C TYR A 358 11.45 -19.62 7.84
N CYS A 359 12.71 -19.46 8.23
CA CYS A 359 13.69 -20.53 8.40
C CYS A 359 13.76 -20.97 9.86
N GLY A 360 12.80 -21.78 10.34
CA GLY A 360 12.64 -22.08 11.77
C GLY A 360 13.53 -23.16 12.39
N SER A 361 14.17 -24.03 11.60
CA SER A 361 15.00 -25.12 12.13
C SER A 361 16.36 -25.17 11.46
N ARG A 362 17.42 -25.05 12.27
CA ARG A 362 18.82 -25.18 11.83
C ARG A 362 19.11 -26.55 11.24
N GLU A 363 18.55 -27.59 11.84
CA GLU A 363 18.73 -28.99 11.43
C GLU A 363 18.05 -29.25 10.09
N LEU A 364 16.82 -28.76 9.89
CA LEU A 364 16.11 -28.87 8.63
C LEU A 364 16.88 -28.17 7.51
N LEU A 365 17.32 -26.93 7.74
CA LEU A 365 18.15 -26.18 6.77
C LEU A 365 19.42 -26.96 6.39
N ALA A 366 20.14 -27.51 7.38
CA ALA A 366 21.33 -28.31 7.14
C ALA A 366 21.02 -29.56 6.29
N SER A 367 19.89 -30.23 6.56
CA SER A 367 19.46 -31.40 5.80
C SER A 367 19.06 -31.08 4.35
N GLU A 368 18.54 -29.88 4.11
CA GLU A 368 18.24 -29.35 2.77
C GLU A 368 19.49 -28.85 2.03
N GLY A 369 20.67 -28.85 2.67
CA GLY A 369 21.88 -28.24 2.12
C GLY A 369 21.81 -26.70 2.05
N VAL A 370 20.98 -26.08 2.89
CA VAL A 370 20.83 -24.64 3.02
C VAL A 370 21.70 -24.15 4.19
N ASN A 371 22.24 -22.93 4.08
CA ASN A 371 23.07 -22.35 5.13
C ASN A 371 22.33 -22.35 6.49
N PRO A 372 22.80 -23.11 7.50
CA PRO A 372 22.12 -23.24 8.80
C PRO A 372 22.10 -21.94 9.62
N ASP A 373 22.93 -20.94 9.28
CA ASP A 373 22.92 -19.62 9.91
C ASP A 373 21.66 -18.79 9.56
N LYS A 374 20.86 -19.26 8.58
CA LYS A 374 19.53 -18.73 8.29
C LYS A 374 18.49 -19.08 9.36
N SER A 375 18.81 -19.93 10.33
CA SER A 375 17.87 -20.30 11.41
C SER A 375 17.37 -19.07 12.16
N GLY A 376 16.04 -18.93 12.28
CA GLY A 376 15.37 -17.78 12.88
C GLY A 376 15.24 -16.55 11.97
N ALA A 377 15.65 -16.64 10.70
CA ALA A 377 15.58 -15.56 9.72
C ALA A 377 14.42 -15.75 8.73
N MET A 378 14.11 -14.69 8.00
CA MET A 378 13.30 -14.74 6.78
C MET A 378 14.22 -14.90 5.56
N GLU A 379 13.84 -15.73 4.61
CA GLU A 379 14.56 -15.97 3.37
C GLU A 379 13.65 -15.69 2.17
N ILE A 380 14.08 -14.77 1.30
CA ILE A 380 13.48 -14.49 -0.02
C ILE A 380 14.31 -15.25 -1.06
N ARG A 381 13.72 -16.29 -1.65
CA ARG A 381 14.39 -17.31 -2.48
C ARG A 381 14.18 -17.12 -3.98
N ASP A 382 13.08 -16.49 -4.37
CA ASP A 382 12.70 -16.32 -5.77
C ASP A 382 12.21 -14.88 -6.01
N PRO A 383 13.16 -13.99 -6.35
CA PRO A 383 12.91 -12.61 -6.78
C PRO A 383 11.81 -12.43 -7.83
N GLU A 384 11.78 -13.29 -8.84
CA GLU A 384 10.86 -13.17 -9.97
C GLU A 384 9.43 -13.44 -9.53
N ARG A 385 9.20 -14.48 -8.72
CA ARG A 385 7.87 -14.76 -8.15
C ARG A 385 7.41 -13.65 -7.21
N MET A 386 8.30 -13.12 -6.38
CA MET A 386 7.97 -12.01 -5.49
C MET A 386 7.55 -10.77 -6.28
N GLN A 387 8.26 -10.44 -7.37
CA GLN A 387 7.89 -9.32 -8.25
C GLN A 387 6.58 -9.60 -8.99
N LYS A 388 6.40 -10.82 -9.51
CA LYS A 388 5.21 -11.21 -10.28
C LYS A 388 3.91 -11.09 -9.48
N TRP A 389 3.95 -11.42 -8.19
CA TRP A 389 2.78 -11.45 -7.31
C TRP A 389 2.75 -10.33 -6.27
N VAL A 390 3.60 -9.31 -6.41
CA VAL A 390 3.78 -8.23 -5.42
C VAL A 390 2.47 -7.61 -4.91
N LEU A 391 1.48 -7.40 -5.79
CA LEU A 391 0.17 -6.81 -5.42
C LEU A 391 -0.90 -7.81 -5.03
N LEU A 392 -0.75 -9.09 -5.41
CA LEU A 392 -1.64 -10.17 -4.96
C LEU A 392 -1.21 -10.72 -3.60
N GLN A 393 0.05 -10.47 -3.20
CA GLN A 393 0.67 -10.93 -1.96
C GLN A 393 1.36 -9.74 -1.27
N GLN A 394 0.57 -8.72 -0.90
CA GLN A 394 1.11 -7.49 -0.29
C GLN A 394 1.77 -7.75 1.07
N SER A 395 1.27 -8.74 1.81
CA SER A 395 1.66 -9.03 3.19
C SER A 395 2.49 -10.32 3.35
N ASP A 396 3.08 -10.85 2.28
CA ASP A 396 3.92 -12.06 2.31
C ASP A 396 5.13 -11.94 3.25
N LEU A 397 5.84 -10.82 3.25
CA LEU A 397 6.95 -10.59 4.18
C LEU A 397 6.45 -10.49 5.62
N LEU A 398 5.32 -9.82 5.84
CA LEU A 398 4.73 -9.70 7.17
C LEU A 398 4.30 -11.06 7.72
N GLN A 399 3.78 -11.95 6.87
CA GLN A 399 3.46 -13.32 7.26
C GLN A 399 4.70 -14.03 7.82
N GLU A 400 5.81 -14.04 7.09
CA GLU A 400 7.02 -14.76 7.52
C GLU A 400 7.70 -14.08 8.73
N LEU A 401 7.63 -12.74 8.84
CA LEU A 401 8.06 -12.02 10.04
C LEU A 401 7.17 -12.33 11.26
N ALA A 402 5.85 -12.46 11.07
CA ALA A 402 4.93 -12.85 12.13
C ALA A 402 5.18 -14.30 12.59
N LEU A 403 5.51 -15.19 11.66
CA LEU A 403 5.92 -16.55 11.97
C LEU A 403 7.23 -16.60 12.78
N ALA A 404 8.21 -15.74 12.45
CA ALA A 404 9.43 -15.57 13.24
C ALA A 404 9.15 -15.03 14.64
N TYR A 405 8.26 -14.03 14.73
CA TYR A 405 7.83 -13.47 16.00
C TYR A 405 7.11 -14.51 16.88
N TYR A 406 6.22 -15.30 16.29
CA TYR A 406 5.50 -16.38 16.95
C TYR A 406 6.48 -17.38 17.56
N ASP A 407 7.48 -17.81 16.81
CA ASP A 407 8.48 -18.74 17.33
C ASP A 407 9.34 -18.12 18.45
N ARG A 408 9.71 -16.84 18.32
CA ARG A 408 10.52 -16.17 19.35
C ARG A 408 9.76 -15.90 20.64
N GLN A 409 8.44 -15.73 20.61
CA GLN A 409 7.66 -15.23 21.75
C GLN A 409 6.54 -16.16 22.19
N ALA A 410 5.78 -16.72 21.25
CA ALA A 410 4.58 -17.51 21.53
C ALA A 410 4.87 -19.01 21.68
N SER A 411 5.88 -19.56 20.99
CA SER A 411 6.23 -20.98 21.09
C SER A 411 7.02 -21.33 22.37
N LYS A 412 7.50 -20.32 23.11
CA LYS A 412 8.16 -20.50 24.41
C LYS A 412 7.28 -21.27 25.38
N LYS A 413 7.88 -22.21 26.11
CA LYS A 413 7.22 -22.94 27.19
C LYS A 413 6.59 -21.95 28.17
N ASP A 414 5.31 -22.16 28.48
CA ASP A 414 4.49 -21.31 29.35
C ASP A 414 4.18 -19.88 28.84
N SER A 415 4.38 -19.61 27.54
CA SER A 415 4.02 -18.32 26.94
C SER A 415 2.52 -18.03 27.07
N GLU A 416 2.18 -16.95 27.77
CA GLU A 416 0.81 -16.45 27.87
C GLU A 416 0.24 -16.05 26.51
N LEU A 417 1.09 -15.52 25.62
CA LEU A 417 0.69 -15.23 24.24
C LEU A 417 0.33 -16.52 23.50
N GLY A 418 1.18 -17.55 23.57
CA GLY A 418 0.92 -18.84 22.94
C GLY A 418 -0.37 -19.49 23.44
N LYS A 419 -0.64 -19.45 24.75
CA LYS A 419 -1.90 -19.96 25.33
C LYS A 419 -3.12 -19.21 24.79
N LYS A 420 -3.07 -17.87 24.73
CA LYS A 420 -4.14 -17.03 24.20
C LYS A 420 -4.40 -17.31 22.71
N VAL A 421 -3.33 -17.37 21.90
CA VAL A 421 -3.44 -17.66 20.47
C VAL A 421 -4.05 -19.04 20.24
N LYS A 422 -3.57 -20.07 20.94
CA LYS A 422 -4.10 -21.43 20.81
C LYS A 422 -5.59 -21.50 21.18
N ALA A 423 -5.99 -20.84 22.27
CA ALA A 423 -7.40 -20.80 22.66
C ALA A 423 -8.28 -20.09 21.62
N ALA A 424 -7.80 -18.95 21.09
CA ALA A 424 -8.51 -18.21 20.04
C ALA A 424 -8.60 -18.99 18.73
N TYR A 425 -7.52 -19.67 18.32
CA TYR A 425 -7.50 -20.56 17.17
C TYR A 425 -8.53 -21.70 17.30
N GLU A 426 -8.58 -22.39 18.44
CA GLU A 426 -9.58 -23.46 18.65
C GLU A 426 -11.01 -22.92 18.63
N GLN A 427 -11.24 -21.70 19.12
CA GLN A 427 -12.53 -21.02 19.00
C GLN A 427 -12.86 -20.67 17.54
N ALA A 428 -11.89 -20.11 16.80
CA ALA A 428 -12.03 -19.75 15.40
C ALA A 428 -12.40 -20.97 14.53
N LYS A 429 -11.74 -22.12 14.74
CA LYS A 429 -12.10 -23.38 14.06
C LYS A 429 -13.53 -23.81 14.37
N LYS A 430 -13.92 -23.84 15.65
CA LYS A 430 -15.26 -24.25 16.08
C LYS A 430 -16.37 -23.33 15.55
N SER A 431 -16.04 -22.08 15.24
CA SER A 431 -17.02 -21.11 14.74
C SER A 431 -17.48 -21.37 13.30
N GLY A 432 -16.71 -22.14 12.52
CA GLY A 432 -16.95 -22.35 11.08
C GLY A 432 -16.74 -21.13 10.19
N LYS A 433 -16.48 -19.93 10.76
CA LYS A 433 -16.40 -18.66 10.01
C LYS A 433 -15.29 -18.62 8.97
N TYR A 434 -14.24 -19.41 9.15
CA TYR A 434 -13.08 -19.47 8.27
C TYR A 434 -13.14 -20.62 7.24
N GLU A 435 -14.20 -21.43 7.22
CA GLU A 435 -14.31 -22.60 6.33
C GLU A 435 -14.56 -22.21 4.86
N SER A 436 -15.12 -21.03 4.62
CA SER A 436 -15.42 -20.53 3.28
C SER A 436 -15.37 -19.00 3.25
N VAL A 437 -14.18 -18.46 2.95
CA VAL A 437 -13.91 -17.02 2.89
C VAL A 437 -13.55 -16.60 1.48
N LEU A 438 -13.84 -15.35 1.12
CA LEU A 438 -13.46 -14.79 -0.17
C LEU A 438 -11.93 -14.71 -0.28
N ARG A 439 -11.36 -15.12 -1.40
CA ARG A 439 -9.94 -14.96 -1.73
C ARG A 439 -9.78 -13.90 -2.82
N PHE A 440 -8.58 -13.35 -2.96
CA PHE A 440 -8.23 -12.31 -3.95
C PHE A 440 -8.75 -12.55 -5.39
N ASP A 441 -8.94 -13.81 -5.81
CA ASP A 441 -9.45 -14.21 -7.13
C ASP A 441 -10.99 -14.25 -7.21
N GLY A 442 -11.69 -13.84 -6.17
CA GLY A 442 -13.15 -13.87 -6.07
C GLY A 442 -13.74 -15.25 -5.75
N GLN A 443 -12.91 -16.26 -5.49
CA GLN A 443 -13.39 -17.60 -5.11
C GLN A 443 -13.53 -17.70 -3.60
N ARG A 444 -14.44 -18.57 -3.13
CA ARG A 444 -14.58 -18.89 -1.72
C ARG A 444 -13.87 -20.20 -1.36
N VAL A 445 -12.94 -20.14 -0.41
CA VAL A 445 -12.10 -21.28 0.00
C VAL A 445 -11.89 -21.28 1.52
N PRO A 446 -11.44 -22.40 2.13
CA PRO A 446 -11.00 -22.40 3.52
C PRO A 446 -9.83 -21.44 3.73
N HIS A 447 -9.88 -20.66 4.79
CA HIS A 447 -8.82 -19.73 5.13
C HIS A 447 -7.55 -20.48 5.58
N PRO A 448 -6.34 -20.04 5.16
CA PRO A 448 -5.07 -20.60 5.64
C PRO A 448 -4.89 -20.67 7.16
N SER A 449 -5.63 -19.83 7.91
CA SER A 449 -5.58 -19.75 9.37
C SER A 449 -6.08 -21.03 10.06
N LEU A 450 -6.82 -21.89 9.35
CA LEU A 450 -7.32 -23.16 9.88
C LEU A 450 -6.25 -24.27 10.00
N SER A 451 -5.05 -24.03 9.48
CA SER A 451 -3.99 -25.05 9.43
C SER A 451 -3.29 -25.27 10.78
N SER A 452 -2.97 -24.19 11.51
CA SER A 452 -2.35 -24.24 12.84
C SER A 452 -2.57 -22.92 13.59
N ASP A 453 -2.36 -22.93 14.91
CA ASP A 453 -2.36 -21.73 15.77
C ASP A 453 -1.29 -20.71 15.33
N ARG A 454 -0.15 -21.20 14.81
CA ARG A 454 0.93 -20.38 14.26
C ARG A 454 0.52 -19.67 12.96
N GLU A 455 -0.09 -20.38 12.02
CA GLU A 455 -0.60 -19.78 10.78
C GLU A 455 -1.80 -18.88 11.06
N TYR A 456 -2.68 -19.25 12.00
CA TYR A 456 -3.75 -18.38 12.48
C TYR A 456 -3.19 -17.03 12.94
N PHE A 457 -2.17 -17.02 13.81
CA PHE A 457 -1.54 -15.79 14.25
C PHE A 457 -0.96 -14.95 13.09
N ALA A 458 -0.22 -15.58 12.17
CA ALA A 458 0.39 -14.87 11.06
C ALA A 458 -0.65 -14.30 10.07
N GLU A 459 -1.73 -15.04 9.82
CA GLU A 459 -2.85 -14.56 9.00
C GLU A 459 -3.57 -13.36 9.62
N LEU A 460 -3.80 -13.38 10.94
CA LEU A 460 -4.41 -12.23 11.63
C LEU A 460 -3.52 -10.99 11.58
N MET A 461 -2.20 -11.16 11.68
CA MET A 461 -1.23 -10.06 11.55
C MET A 461 -1.34 -9.36 10.18
N LYS A 462 -1.53 -10.14 9.09
CA LYS A 462 -1.74 -9.60 7.74
C LYS A 462 -2.95 -8.68 7.69
N SER A 463 -4.12 -9.16 8.11
CA SER A 463 -5.36 -8.37 8.07
C SER A 463 -5.30 -7.16 9.02
N TYR A 464 -4.63 -7.28 10.16
CA TYR A 464 -4.57 -6.21 11.15
C TYR A 464 -3.66 -5.05 10.71
N PHE A 465 -2.43 -5.34 10.27
CA PHE A 465 -1.44 -4.30 9.96
C PHE A 465 -1.40 -3.91 8.49
N LEU A 466 -1.75 -4.80 7.57
CA LEU A 466 -1.69 -4.58 6.14
C LEU A 466 -2.97 -5.09 5.46
N VAL A 467 -2.83 -5.97 4.47
CA VAL A 467 -3.90 -6.45 3.59
C VAL A 467 -3.72 -7.95 3.40
N SER A 468 -4.71 -8.73 3.82
CA SER A 468 -4.72 -10.17 3.57
C SER A 468 -5.09 -10.47 2.12
N ASP A 469 -4.75 -11.66 1.66
CA ASP A 469 -5.17 -12.20 0.36
C ASP A 469 -6.45 -13.06 0.48
N HIS A 470 -6.95 -13.23 1.71
CA HIS A 470 -8.20 -13.89 2.07
C HIS A 470 -8.99 -13.01 3.05
N TYR A 471 -10.32 -13.00 2.93
CA TYR A 471 -11.21 -12.34 3.88
C TYR A 471 -11.05 -12.97 5.27
N PRO A 472 -10.90 -12.18 6.35
CA PRO A 472 -11.00 -10.72 6.40
C PRO A 472 -9.78 -10.03 5.77
N PHE A 473 -9.99 -9.12 4.81
CA PHE A 473 -8.90 -8.50 4.06
C PHE A 473 -8.20 -7.42 4.89
N ILE A 474 -8.98 -6.64 5.63
CA ILE A 474 -8.49 -5.51 6.41
C ILE A 474 -8.92 -5.57 7.89
N ARG A 475 -8.37 -4.66 8.68
CA ARG A 475 -8.46 -4.66 10.15
C ARG A 475 -9.89 -4.60 10.69
N CYS A 476 -10.75 -3.76 10.12
CA CYS A 476 -12.14 -3.68 10.60
C CYS A 476 -12.94 -4.96 10.30
N GLU A 477 -12.62 -5.65 9.22
CA GLU A 477 -13.25 -6.92 8.89
C GLU A 477 -12.78 -8.03 9.81
N LEU A 478 -11.50 -8.02 10.17
CA LEU A 478 -10.96 -8.94 11.17
C LEU A 478 -11.67 -8.77 12.50
N LYS A 479 -11.93 -7.52 12.92
CA LYS A 479 -12.64 -7.24 14.16
C LYS A 479 -14.04 -7.85 14.21
N ASP A 480 -14.76 -7.84 13.09
CA ASP A 480 -16.11 -8.40 13.01
C ASP A 480 -16.12 -9.93 12.84
N GLN A 481 -15.20 -10.44 12.03
CA GLN A 481 -15.02 -11.85 11.78
C GLN A 481 -14.56 -12.58 13.06
N ASP A 482 -13.54 -12.05 13.72
CA ASP A 482 -12.85 -12.69 14.84
C ASP A 482 -12.41 -11.64 15.89
N PRO A 483 -13.33 -11.15 16.73
CA PRO A 483 -13.04 -10.14 17.73
C PRO A 483 -12.03 -10.61 18.80
N VAL A 484 -11.94 -11.92 19.05
CA VAL A 484 -11.00 -12.49 20.02
C VAL A 484 -9.58 -12.47 19.46
N GLY A 485 -9.41 -12.98 18.24
CA GLY A 485 -8.14 -12.90 17.51
C GLY A 485 -7.67 -11.46 17.30
N TYR A 486 -8.58 -10.57 16.89
CA TYR A 486 -8.35 -9.14 16.78
C TYR A 486 -7.77 -8.55 18.08
N ALA A 487 -8.37 -8.86 19.24
CA ALA A 487 -7.93 -8.32 20.52
C ALA A 487 -6.53 -8.81 20.91
N ILE A 488 -6.16 -10.04 20.54
CA ILE A 488 -4.81 -10.56 20.76
C ILE A 488 -3.79 -9.75 19.96
N ILE A 489 -4.00 -9.58 18.66
CA ILE A 489 -3.07 -8.83 17.80
C ILE A 489 -2.99 -7.35 18.23
N ALA A 490 -4.13 -6.75 18.58
CA ALA A 490 -4.19 -5.39 19.07
C ALA A 490 -3.37 -5.14 20.35
N SER A 491 -3.15 -6.18 21.16
CA SER A 491 -2.43 -6.10 22.43
C SER A 491 -0.90 -6.28 22.32
N LEU A 492 -0.36 -6.68 21.17
CA LEU A 492 1.05 -7.06 21.04
C LEU A 492 2.02 -5.89 21.27
N TRP A 493 1.67 -4.70 20.78
CA TRP A 493 2.54 -3.53 20.81
C TRP A 493 1.75 -2.24 21.04
N GLU A 494 1.18 -2.07 22.24
CA GLU A 494 0.45 -0.86 22.62
C GLU A 494 1.25 0.43 22.27
N GLY A 495 0.78 1.18 21.25
CA GLY A 495 1.42 2.39 20.70
C GLY A 495 0.94 2.70 19.27
N ASN A 496 0.10 3.73 19.14
CA ASN A 496 -0.82 4.05 18.00
C ASN A 496 -0.13 4.75 16.79
N PRO A 497 -0.78 4.93 15.59
CA PRO A 497 -2.11 5.53 15.42
C PRO A 497 -3.15 4.75 14.58
N ARG A 498 -4.37 4.69 15.11
CA ARG A 498 -5.69 4.76 14.46
C ARG A 498 -5.74 4.33 12.98
N ARG A 499 -5.56 3.04 12.72
CA ARG A 499 -6.45 2.32 11.79
C ARG A 499 -7.74 1.92 12.50
#